data_AF-F0BJE3-F1
#
_entry.id   AF-F0BJE3-F1
#
_cell.length_a   1.000
_cell.length_b   1.000
_cell.length_c   1.000
_cell.angle_alpha   90.00
_cell.angle_beta   90.00
_cell.angle_gamma   90.00
#
_symmetry.space_group_name_H-M   'P 1'
#
loop_
_entity.id
_entity.type
_entity.pdbx_description
1 polymer ?
#
loop_
_entity_poly.entity_id
_entity_poly.type
_entity_poly.pdbx_seq_one_letter_code
_entity_poly.pdbx_strand_id
1 'polypeptide(L)' 'MYEEGLASGELQTVLDAFAPPPAPVQIVYAANRLVPKRALAFMDFIAAAFAKIPQLTVSPHP' A
#
# COMPACT_ATOMS: atom_id res chain seq x y z
N MET A 1 6.02 -16.12 4.55
CA MET A 1 7.45 -15.71 4.64
C MET A 1 7.69 -14.63 5.68
N TYR A 2 7.38 -13.34 5.45
CA TYR A 2 7.62 -12.29 6.47
C TYR A 2 6.73 -12.46 7.71
N GLU A 3 5.40 -12.58 7.52
CA GLU A 3 4.47 -12.74 8.65
C GLU A 3 4.67 -14.04 9.42
N GLU A 4 4.97 -15.14 8.72
CA GLU A 4 5.29 -16.43 9.35
C GLU A 4 6.55 -16.35 10.21
N GLY A 5 7.61 -15.67 9.73
CA GLY A 5 8.83 -15.51 10.52
C GLY A 5 8.61 -14.62 11.74
N LEU A 6 7.75 -13.60 11.64
CA LEU A 6 7.36 -12.78 12.81
C LEU A 6 6.53 -13.61 13.81
N ALA A 7 5.60 -14.43 13.33
CA ALA A 7 4.75 -15.27 14.16
C ALA A 7 5.52 -16.43 14.81
N SER A 8 6.52 -16.99 14.14
CA SER A 8 7.37 -18.07 14.66
C SER A 8 8.46 -17.58 15.61
N GLY A 9 8.69 -16.26 15.70
CA GLY A 9 9.77 -15.66 16.47
C GLY A 9 11.15 -15.76 15.81
N GLU A 10 11.24 -16.26 14.57
CA GLU A 10 12.47 -16.30 13.77
C GLU A 10 12.83 -14.90 13.23
N LEU A 11 11.87 -13.98 13.19
CA LEU A 11 12.05 -12.58 12.86
C LEU A 11 11.55 -11.68 13.98
N GLN A 12 12.33 -10.66 14.31
CA GLN A 12 11.96 -9.63 15.29
C GLN A 12 12.12 -8.24 14.66
N THR A 13 11.09 -7.40 14.78
CA THR A 13 11.19 -5.99 14.39
C THR A 13 12.11 -5.26 15.36
N VAL A 14 13.12 -4.57 14.81
CA VAL A 14 14.07 -3.75 15.55
C VAL A 14 13.93 -2.29 15.13
N LEU A 15 14.24 -1.36 16.04
CA LEU A 15 14.19 0.09 15.79
C LEU A 15 12.83 0.62 15.32
N ASP A 16 11.73 0.05 15.83
CA ASP A 16 10.36 0.45 15.45
C ASP A 16 10.09 1.95 15.68
N ALA A 17 10.68 2.53 16.72
CA ALA A 17 10.61 3.97 17.02
C ALA A 17 11.32 4.88 15.97
N PHE A 18 12.17 4.30 15.12
CA PHE A 18 12.87 5.00 14.03
C PHE A 18 12.35 4.59 12.65
N ALA A 19 11.22 3.86 12.60
CA ALA A 19 10.62 3.47 11.34
C ALA A 19 10.22 4.72 10.53
N PRO A 20 10.50 4.76 9.22
CA PRO A 20 10.06 5.85 8.37
C PRO A 20 8.52 5.88 8.32
N PRO A 21 7.92 7.05 8.07
CA PRO A 21 6.48 7.13 7.87
C PRO A 21 6.02 6.23 6.71
N PRO A 22 4.77 5.74 6.73
CA PRO A 22 4.22 4.91 5.65
C PRO A 22 4.40 5.57 4.28
N ALA A 23 4.90 4.81 3.31
CA ALA A 23 5.11 5.31 1.96
C ALA A 23 3.83 5.19 1.12
N PRO A 24 3.41 6.25 0.41
CA PRO A 24 2.20 6.19 -0.41
C PRO A 24 2.41 5.28 -1.63
N VAL A 25 1.49 4.34 -1.84
CA VAL A 25 1.43 3.54 -3.07
C VAL A 25 0.51 4.22 -4.08
N GLN A 26 1.00 4.45 -5.30
CA GLN A 26 0.27 5.14 -6.36
C GLN A 26 0.09 4.27 -7.61
N ILE A 27 -1.09 4.36 -8.23
CA ILE A 27 -1.33 3.77 -9.55
C ILE A 27 -1.04 4.84 -10.61
N VAL A 28 -0.03 4.61 -11.44
CA VAL A 28 0.39 5.56 -12.49
C VAL A 28 -0.08 5.09 -13.86
N TYR A 29 -0.67 5.98 -14.66
CA TYR A 29 -1.13 5.71 -16.01
C TYR A 29 -0.84 6.87 -16.95
N ALA A 30 -0.83 6.60 -18.27
CA ALA A 30 -0.54 7.61 -19.28
C ALA A 30 -1.71 8.59 -19.44
N ALA A 31 -1.51 9.86 -19.06
CA ALA A 31 -2.54 10.91 -19.10
C ALA A 31 -3.05 11.25 -20.51
N ASN A 32 -2.26 10.99 -21.56
CA ASN A 32 -2.58 11.39 -22.94
C ASN A 32 -3.53 10.42 -23.66
N ARG A 33 -4.10 9.42 -22.97
CA ARG A 33 -5.03 8.46 -23.57
C ARG A 33 -6.33 8.46 -22.78
N LEU A 34 -7.45 8.40 -23.49
CA LEU A 34 -8.74 8.12 -22.86
C LEU A 34 -8.63 6.80 -22.10
N VAL A 35 -8.77 6.85 -20.78
CA VAL A 35 -8.64 5.65 -19.94
C VAL A 35 -9.82 4.74 -20.24
N PRO A 36 -9.60 3.49 -20.68
CA PRO A 36 -10.70 2.55 -20.92
C PRO A 36 -11.50 2.32 -19.63
N LYS A 37 -12.84 2.17 -19.73
CA LYS A 37 -13.71 1.93 -18.56
C LYS A 37 -13.25 0.74 -17.69
N ARG A 38 -12.67 -0.29 -18.31
CA ARG A 38 -12.12 -1.46 -17.60
C ARG A 38 -10.90 -1.10 -16.74
N ALA A 39 -10.05 -0.18 -17.19
CA ALA A 39 -8.91 0.28 -16.41
C ALA A 39 -9.35 1.12 -15.21
N LEU A 40 -10.37 1.98 -15.38
CA LEU A 40 -10.98 2.70 -14.24
C LEU A 40 -11.54 1.72 -13.19
N ALA A 41 -12.35 0.75 -13.62
CA ALA A 41 -12.91 -0.26 -12.72
C ALA A 41 -11.83 -1.08 -12.00
N PHE A 42 -10.71 -1.39 -12.67
CA PHE A 42 -9.56 -2.04 -12.05
C PHE A 42 -8.88 -1.15 -11.01
N MET A 43 -8.69 0.14 -11.32
CA MET A 43 -8.09 1.08 -10.37
C MET A 43 -8.95 1.25 -9.12
N ASP A 44 -10.27 1.35 -9.27
CA ASP A 44 -11.20 1.41 -8.13
C ASP A 44 -11.14 0.13 -7.28
N PHE A 45 -11.08 -1.02 -7.93
CA PHE A 45 -10.95 -2.32 -7.25
C PHE A 45 -9.66 -2.41 -6.42
N ILE A 46 -8.52 -2.05 -7.01
CA ILE A 46 -7.22 -2.08 -6.31
C ILE A 46 -7.16 -1.02 -5.22
N ALA A 47 -7.67 0.19 -5.46
CA ALA A 47 -7.74 1.24 -4.45
C ALA A 47 -8.53 0.78 -3.20
N ALA A 48 -9.68 0.13 -3.41
CA ALA A 48 -10.48 -0.43 -2.32
C ALA A 48 -9.77 -1.59 -1.58
N ALA A 49 -8.97 -2.38 -2.28
CA ALA A 49 -8.16 -3.43 -1.66
C ALA A 49 -7.02 -2.85 -0.82
N PHE A 50 -6.30 -1.85 -1.35
CA PHE A 50 -5.14 -1.26 -0.68
C PHE A 50 -5.52 -0.36 0.49
N ALA A 51 -6.70 0.27 0.46
CA ALA A 51 -7.23 1.04 1.58
C ALA A 51 -7.42 0.20 2.86
N LYS A 52 -7.50 -1.13 2.74
CA LYS A 52 -7.58 -2.06 3.88
C LYS A 52 -6.22 -2.36 4.51
N ILE A 53 -5.13 -1.89 3.89
CA ILE A 53 -3.75 -2.13 4.32
C ILE A 53 -3.21 -0.78 4.85
N PRO A 54 -3.21 -0.56 6.17
CA PRO A 54 -2.83 0.72 6.76
C PRO A 54 -1.43 1.19 6.36
N GLN A 55 -0.52 0.25 6.11
CA GLN A 55 0.87 0.54 5.75
C GLN A 55 1.02 1.10 4.32
N LEU A 56 0.02 0.95 3.47
CA LEU A 56 0.05 1.41 2.07
C LEU A 56 -0.71 2.73 1.88
N THR A 57 -1.37 3.21 2.93
CA THR A 57 -2.17 4.43 2.90
C THR A 57 -1.47 5.50 3.72
N VAL A 58 -1.25 6.68 3.15
CA VAL A 58 -0.75 7.82 3.92
C VAL A 58 -1.89 8.35 4.78
N SER A 59 -1.72 8.37 6.12
CA SER A 59 -2.63 9.12 6.98
C SER A 59 -2.47 10.61 6.66
N PRO A 60 -3.55 11.34 6.31
CA PRO A 60 -3.45 12.77 6.08
C PRO A 60 -3.05 13.43 7.40
N HIS A 61 -1.89 14.10 7.42
CA HIS A 61 -1.58 15.02 8.51
C HIS A 61 -2.50 16.25 8.37
N PRO A 62 -3.10 16.75 9.46
CA PRO A 62 -4.02 17.89 9.46
C PRO A 62 -3.39 19.19 8.93
#